data_AF-A0A087SM68-F1
#
_entry.id   AF-A0A087SM68-F1
#
_cell.length_a   1.000
_cell.length_b   1.000
_cell.length_c   1.000
_cell.angle_alpha   90.00
_cell.angle_beta   90.00
_cell.angle_gamma   90.00
#
_symmetry.space_group_name_H-M   'P 1'
#
loop_
_entity.id
_entity.type
_entity.pdbx_description
1 polymer ?
#
loop_
_entity_poly.entity_id
_entity_poly.type
_entity_poly.pdbx_seq_one_letter_code
_entity_poly.pdbx_strand_id
1 'polypeptide(L)'
;MGPAIPKTLDDIYNDYTIRREALLTALTDDATEFYEACDPGKDNLCLYGHADGNWTVDLPADEVPPELPEPVLGINFARDGMERRDWMALCAVHSDAWLMSVLFFYAARFDDSGRAELFSLVNQHPTVYEVVTGRVPRTKINKRKQPLYWPDDGKWYLVEIHSVDPDTMEAKVQYATGEFEALDFDEVIPSGHMSLLAR
;
A
#
# COMPACT_ATOMS: atom_id res chain seq x y z
N MET A 1 25.70 12.87 -6.94
CA MET A 1 24.42 13.50 -6.52
C MET A 1 23.51 12.38 -6.11
N GLY A 2 22.96 12.40 -4.89
CA GLY A 2 21.97 11.42 -4.48
C GLY A 2 20.70 11.50 -5.34
N PRO A 3 19.84 10.47 -5.30
CA PRO A 3 18.55 10.52 -5.99
C PRO A 3 17.74 11.73 -5.51
N ALA A 4 16.97 12.33 -6.42
CA ALA A 4 16.12 13.47 -6.07
C ALA A 4 15.00 13.01 -5.13
N ILE A 5 14.78 13.75 -4.03
CA ILE A 5 13.69 13.49 -3.10
C ILE A 5 12.34 13.65 -3.85
N PRO A 6 11.45 12.64 -3.83
CA PRO A 6 10.14 12.72 -4.49
C PRO A 6 9.26 13.77 -3.79
N LYS A 7 8.56 14.59 -4.57
CA LYS A 7 7.80 15.75 -4.06
C LYS A 7 6.37 15.83 -4.55
N THR A 8 6.11 15.36 -5.77
CA THR A 8 4.75 15.34 -6.32
C THR A 8 4.05 14.04 -5.96
N LEU A 9 2.73 14.02 -6.12
CA LEU A 9 1.92 12.83 -5.87
C LEU A 9 2.36 11.66 -6.77
N ASP A 10 2.64 11.93 -8.04
CA ASP A 10 3.14 10.94 -8.99
C ASP A 10 4.55 10.45 -8.63
N ASP A 11 5.46 11.34 -8.22
CA ASP A 11 6.82 10.95 -7.80
C ASP A 11 6.79 10.01 -6.59
N ILE A 12 5.98 10.35 -5.58
CA ILE A 12 5.89 9.58 -4.33
C ILE A 12 5.19 8.24 -4.59
N TYR A 13 4.13 8.23 -5.41
CA TYR A 13 3.48 6.98 -5.82
C TYR A 13 4.45 6.08 -6.59
N ASN A 14 5.25 6.65 -7.50
CA ASN A 14 6.25 5.90 -8.25
C ASN A 14 7.40 5.38 -7.38
N ASP A 15 7.86 6.16 -6.40
CA ASP A 15 8.84 5.68 -5.40
C ASP A 15 8.27 4.46 -4.63
N TYR A 16 7.01 4.52 -4.19
CA TYR A 16 6.34 3.40 -3.53
C TYR A 16 6.27 2.15 -4.43
N THR A 17 5.84 2.29 -5.69
CA THR A 17 5.70 1.13 -6.58
C THR A 17 7.04 0.46 -6.85
N ILE A 18 8.10 1.25 -7.07
CA ILE A 18 9.45 0.72 -7.31
C ILE A 18 9.97 -0.03 -6.08
N ARG A 19 9.90 0.58 -4.89
CA ARG A 19 10.34 -0.07 -3.65
C ARG A 19 9.52 -1.33 -3.33
N ARG A 20 8.21 -1.28 -3.55
CA ARG A 20 7.32 -2.44 -3.38
C ARG A 20 7.74 -3.58 -4.31
N GLU A 21 8.03 -3.29 -5.57
CA GLU A 21 8.51 -4.31 -6.51
C GLU A 21 9.88 -4.87 -6.12
N ALA A 22 10.80 -4.05 -5.61
CA ALA A 22 12.08 -4.53 -5.08
C ALA A 22 11.89 -5.53 -3.93
N LEU A 23 11.01 -5.21 -2.97
CA LEU A 23 10.69 -6.08 -1.84
C LEU A 23 9.99 -7.37 -2.28
N LEU A 24 9.10 -7.28 -3.28
CA LEU A 24 8.48 -8.47 -3.87
C LEU A 24 9.53 -9.37 -4.52
N THR A 25 10.43 -8.81 -5.32
CA THR A 25 11.53 -9.56 -5.92
C THR A 25 12.36 -10.27 -4.85
N ALA A 26 12.76 -9.57 -3.77
CA ALA A 26 13.48 -10.17 -2.63
C ALA A 26 12.72 -11.35 -2.00
N LEU A 27 11.40 -11.20 -1.82
CA LEU A 27 10.56 -12.13 -1.08
C LEU A 27 9.92 -13.23 -1.96
N THR A 28 10.06 -13.14 -3.28
CA THR A 28 9.55 -14.14 -4.23
C THR A 28 10.66 -14.69 -5.12
N ASP A 29 11.20 -13.85 -6.00
CA ASP A 29 12.06 -14.28 -7.10
C ASP A 29 13.46 -14.65 -6.57
N ASP A 30 13.96 -13.84 -5.65
CA ASP A 30 15.26 -13.99 -5.00
C ASP A 30 15.14 -14.55 -3.57
N ALA A 31 14.02 -15.22 -3.25
CA ALA A 31 13.69 -15.67 -1.89
C ALA A 31 14.75 -16.57 -1.24
N THR A 32 15.59 -17.24 -2.04
CA THR A 32 16.72 -18.03 -1.52
C THR A 32 17.92 -17.15 -1.21
N GLU A 33 18.28 -16.21 -2.09
CA GLU A 33 19.35 -15.25 -1.84
C GLU A 33 19.04 -14.38 -0.62
N PHE A 34 17.81 -13.88 -0.52
CA PHE A 34 17.33 -13.14 0.65
C PHE A 34 17.43 -13.97 1.95
N TYR A 35 17.01 -15.23 1.91
CA TYR A 35 17.07 -16.12 3.08
C TYR A 35 18.52 -16.36 3.54
N GLU A 36 19.43 -16.58 2.59
CA GLU A 36 20.86 -16.79 2.84
C GLU A 36 21.55 -15.52 3.36
N ALA A 37 21.17 -14.34 2.86
CA ALA A 37 21.69 -13.05 3.31
C ALA A 37 21.32 -12.74 4.77
N CYS A 38 20.16 -13.22 5.24
CA CYS A 38 19.65 -13.04 6.60
C CYS A 38 20.28 -14.00 7.62
N ASP A 39 21.61 -14.01 7.74
CA ASP A 39 22.34 -14.85 8.68
C ASP A 39 22.04 -14.46 10.17
N PRO A 40 21.48 -15.36 10.99
CA PRO A 40 21.21 -15.11 12.41
C PRO A 40 22.49 -14.94 13.26
N GLY A 41 23.66 -15.32 12.73
CA GLY A 41 24.96 -15.09 13.37
C GLY A 41 25.52 -13.68 13.17
N LYS A 42 24.91 -12.87 12.31
CA LYS A 42 25.25 -11.45 12.12
C LYS A 42 24.46 -10.57 13.09
N ASP A 43 24.89 -9.31 13.19
CA ASP A 43 24.14 -8.27 13.90
C ASP A 43 22.72 -8.08 13.33
N ASN A 44 21.94 -7.19 13.93
CA ASN A 44 20.53 -7.02 13.61
C ASN A 44 20.35 -6.44 12.19
N LEU A 45 19.93 -7.28 11.25
CA LEU A 45 19.75 -6.91 9.84
C LEU A 45 18.32 -6.43 9.56
N CYS A 46 18.21 -5.62 8.51
CA CYS A 46 16.99 -5.07 7.94
C CYS A 46 16.86 -5.48 6.47
N LEU A 47 15.64 -5.49 5.93
CA LEU A 47 15.38 -5.59 4.48
C LEU A 47 15.00 -4.21 3.94
N TYR A 48 15.74 -3.74 2.93
CA TYR A 48 15.48 -2.48 2.24
C TYR A 48 15.01 -2.71 0.81
N GLY A 49 13.98 -1.97 0.40
CA GLY A 49 13.62 -1.76 -1.00
C GLY A 49 14.03 -0.35 -1.44
N HIS A 50 14.82 -0.25 -2.51
CA HIS A 50 15.40 1.01 -2.97
C HIS A 50 14.61 1.63 -4.12
N ALA A 51 14.74 2.94 -4.29
CA ALA A 51 14.06 3.70 -5.34
C ALA A 51 14.58 3.41 -6.76
N ASP A 52 15.66 2.63 -6.89
CA ASP A 52 16.20 2.14 -8.17
C ASP A 52 15.66 0.74 -8.54
N GLY A 53 14.81 0.15 -7.70
CA GLY A 53 14.21 -1.17 -7.90
C GLY A 53 15.04 -2.34 -7.36
N ASN A 54 16.19 -2.07 -6.74
CA ASN A 54 16.99 -3.09 -6.07
C ASN A 54 16.56 -3.25 -4.61
N TRP A 55 16.92 -4.39 -4.02
CA TRP A 55 16.76 -4.66 -2.59
C TRP A 55 18.11 -4.98 -1.95
N THR A 56 18.24 -4.73 -0.64
CA THR A 56 19.42 -5.14 0.14
C THR A 56 19.03 -5.65 1.51
N VAL A 57 19.88 -6.52 2.07
CA VAL A 57 19.87 -6.88 3.49
C VAL A 57 21.10 -6.27 4.13
N ASP A 58 20.90 -5.31 5.04
CA ASP A 58 21.99 -4.52 5.63
C ASP A 58 21.67 -4.13 7.07
N LEU A 59 22.66 -3.59 7.77
CA LEU A 59 22.47 -2.95 9.08
C LEU A 59 21.60 -1.70 8.96
N PRO A 60 20.90 -1.29 10.04
CA PRO A 60 20.21 -0.01 10.10
C PRO A 60 21.19 1.15 9.86
N ALA A 61 20.68 2.28 9.36
CA ALA A 61 21.53 3.45 9.14
C ALA A 61 22.24 3.88 10.44
N ASP A 62 23.53 4.16 10.33
CA ASP A 62 24.36 4.67 11.43
C ASP A 62 24.02 6.13 11.80
N GLU A 63 23.38 6.88 10.89
CA GLU A 63 23.05 8.29 11.09
C GLU A 63 21.87 8.46 12.06
N VAL A 64 21.99 9.45 12.96
CA VAL A 64 20.96 9.76 13.97
C VAL A 64 20.60 11.26 13.93
N PRO A 65 19.40 11.64 13.47
CA PRO A 65 18.34 10.77 12.93
C PRO A 65 18.62 10.33 11.48
N PRO A 66 18.12 9.15 11.06
CA PRO A 66 18.23 8.70 9.67
C PRO A 66 17.40 9.60 8.73
N GLU A 67 17.78 9.62 7.45
CA GLU A 67 17.10 10.43 6.42
C GLU A 67 15.67 9.95 6.14
N LEU A 68 15.45 8.63 6.13
CA LEU A 68 14.14 8.00 5.95
C LEU A 68 13.76 7.19 7.19
N PRO A 69 12.46 6.88 7.38
CA PRO A 69 12.04 5.89 8.36
C PRO A 69 12.77 4.56 8.13
N GLU A 70 13.28 3.96 9.20
CA GLU A 70 13.96 2.67 9.13
C GLU A 70 12.96 1.49 9.04
N PRO A 71 13.25 0.45 8.25
CA PRO A 71 12.51 -0.81 8.29
C PRO A 71 12.70 -1.54 9.63
N VAL A 72 11.99 -2.66 9.79
CA VAL A 72 12.09 -3.46 11.01
C VAL A 72 13.51 -4.03 11.18
N LEU A 73 14.04 -3.86 12.38
CA LEU A 73 15.36 -4.32 12.77
C LEU A 73 15.33 -5.78 13.27
N GLY A 74 16.33 -6.57 12.87
CA GLY A 74 16.57 -7.91 13.41
C GLY A 74 15.73 -9.02 12.76
N ILE A 75 15.37 -8.87 11.48
CA ILE A 75 14.59 -9.89 10.76
C ILE A 75 15.29 -11.26 10.75
N ASN A 76 16.62 -11.27 10.78
CA ASN A 76 17.45 -12.48 10.77
C ASN A 76 17.31 -13.31 12.05
N PHE A 77 16.96 -12.71 13.20
CA PHE A 77 16.89 -13.43 14.48
C PHE A 77 15.78 -14.48 14.51
N ALA A 78 14.63 -14.16 13.90
CA ALA A 78 13.48 -15.05 13.88
C ALA A 78 13.58 -16.12 12.77
N ARG A 79 14.54 -16.01 11.83
CA ARG A 79 14.60 -16.82 10.61
C ARG A 79 14.58 -18.32 10.88
N ASP A 80 15.45 -18.77 11.77
CA ASP A 80 15.59 -20.21 12.09
C ASP A 80 14.67 -20.66 13.24
N GLY A 81 13.91 -19.72 13.83
CA GLY A 81 12.98 -19.96 14.93
C GLY A 81 11.55 -20.31 14.50
N MET A 82 11.25 -20.30 13.20
CA MET A 82 9.94 -20.63 12.65
C MET A 82 10.03 -21.21 11.23
N GLU A 83 8.90 -21.71 10.72
CA GLU A 83 8.81 -22.20 9.34
C GLU A 83 9.19 -21.09 8.34
N ARG A 84 10.01 -21.43 7.33
CA ARG A 84 10.51 -20.47 6.34
C ARG A 84 9.38 -19.63 5.73
N ARG A 85 8.26 -20.24 5.38
CA ARG A 85 7.10 -19.54 4.80
C ARG A 85 6.52 -18.50 5.76
N ASP A 86 6.43 -18.83 7.04
CA ASP A 86 5.83 -17.95 8.05
C ASP A 86 6.80 -16.80 8.37
N TRP A 87 8.11 -17.05 8.36
CA TRP A 87 9.14 -16.01 8.43
C TRP A 87 9.09 -15.05 7.23
N MET A 88 9.01 -15.58 5.99
CA MET A 88 8.87 -14.75 4.79
C MET A 88 7.61 -13.88 4.85
N ALA A 89 6.51 -14.43 5.36
CA ALA A 89 5.27 -13.70 5.55
C ALA A 89 5.40 -12.61 6.63
N LEU A 90 6.14 -12.86 7.71
CA LEU A 90 6.45 -11.86 8.73
C LEU A 90 7.28 -10.70 8.15
N CYS A 91 8.33 -11.01 7.38
CA CYS A 91 9.13 -10.01 6.66
C CYS A 91 8.26 -9.17 5.72
N ALA A 92 7.31 -9.79 5.02
CA ALA A 92 6.37 -9.10 4.15
C ALA A 92 5.45 -8.11 4.91
N VAL A 93 4.91 -8.50 6.07
CA VAL A 93 4.08 -7.60 6.90
C VAL A 93 4.85 -6.36 7.36
N HIS A 94 6.09 -6.55 7.81
CA HIS A 94 6.93 -5.43 8.24
C HIS A 94 7.36 -4.55 7.06
N SER A 95 7.60 -5.15 5.89
CA SER A 95 7.88 -4.44 4.65
C SER A 95 6.70 -3.56 4.21
N ASP A 96 5.48 -4.08 4.30
CA ASP A 96 4.25 -3.32 4.04
C ASP A 96 4.13 -2.10 4.98
N ALA A 97 4.38 -2.29 6.28
CA ALA A 97 4.35 -1.19 7.25
C ALA A 97 5.43 -0.14 6.97
N TRP A 98 6.64 -0.57 6.59
CA TRP A 98 7.74 0.33 6.25
C TRP A 98 7.45 1.15 4.99
N LEU A 99 6.95 0.52 3.92
CA LEU A 99 6.54 1.21 2.69
C LEU A 99 5.52 2.32 2.99
N MET A 100 4.53 2.05 3.85
CA MET A 100 3.56 3.05 4.27
C MET A 100 4.20 4.19 5.07
N SER A 101 5.18 3.89 5.93
CA SER A 101 5.92 4.90 6.67
C SER A 101 6.71 5.83 5.73
N VAL A 102 7.42 5.28 4.74
CA VAL A 102 8.18 6.05 3.74
C VAL A 102 7.24 6.88 2.87
N LEU A 103 6.15 6.29 2.40
CA LEU A 103 5.11 6.97 1.60
C LEU A 103 4.60 8.24 2.31
N PHE A 104 4.23 8.11 3.59
CA PHE A 104 3.70 9.24 4.36
C PHE A 104 4.77 10.19 4.89
N PHE A 105 6.01 9.73 5.02
CA PHE A 105 7.15 10.62 5.29
C PHE A 105 7.32 11.64 4.16
N TYR A 106 7.31 11.18 2.90
CA TYR A 106 7.37 12.11 1.76
C TYR A 106 6.09 12.95 1.63
N ALA A 107 4.92 12.38 1.94
CA ALA A 107 3.65 13.09 1.87
C ALA A 107 3.39 14.07 3.04
N ALA A 108 4.36 14.31 3.93
CA ALA A 108 4.19 15.14 5.12
C ALA A 108 3.76 16.59 4.82
N ARG A 109 4.00 17.08 3.60
CA ARG A 109 3.59 18.43 3.15
C ARG A 109 2.25 18.45 2.41
N PHE A 110 1.65 17.30 2.12
CA PHE A 110 0.35 17.24 1.45
C PHE A 110 -0.75 17.63 2.44
N ASP A 111 -1.82 18.21 1.91
CA ASP A 111 -3.07 18.38 2.64
C ASP A 111 -3.80 17.03 2.78
N ASP A 112 -4.97 17.05 3.40
CA ASP A 112 -5.82 15.87 3.56
C ASP A 112 -6.22 15.25 2.21
N SER A 113 -6.53 16.07 1.22
CA SER A 113 -6.91 15.62 -0.13
C SER A 113 -5.77 14.90 -0.83
N GLY A 114 -4.55 15.46 -0.82
CA GLY A 114 -3.37 14.82 -1.42
C GLY A 114 -3.00 13.50 -0.74
N ARG A 115 -3.12 13.43 0.60
CA ARG A 115 -2.89 12.18 1.35
C ARG A 115 -3.95 11.13 1.05
N ALA A 116 -5.21 11.51 0.89
CA ALA A 116 -6.30 10.60 0.55
C ALA A 116 -6.12 10.01 -0.86
N GLU A 117 -5.78 10.83 -1.85
CA GLU A 117 -5.53 10.35 -3.22
C GLU A 117 -4.29 9.45 -3.28
N LEU A 118 -3.22 9.77 -2.55
CA LEU A 118 -2.03 8.93 -2.48
C LEU A 118 -2.35 7.55 -1.89
N PHE A 119 -3.13 7.50 -0.80
CA PHE A 119 -3.58 6.23 -0.22
C PHE A 119 -4.46 5.43 -1.22
N SER A 120 -5.38 6.11 -1.90
CA SER A 120 -6.23 5.50 -2.95
C SER A 120 -5.40 4.88 -4.08
N LEU A 121 -4.30 5.54 -4.48
CA LEU A 121 -3.37 5.01 -5.48
C LEU A 121 -2.65 3.76 -5.02
N VAL A 122 -1.99 3.79 -3.86
CA VAL A 122 -1.21 2.63 -3.37
C VAL A 122 -2.09 1.43 -3.03
N ASN A 123 -3.31 1.65 -2.54
CA ASN A 123 -4.25 0.60 -2.17
C ASN A 123 -4.87 -0.14 -3.38
N GLN A 124 -4.61 0.33 -4.61
CA GLN A 124 -4.89 -0.44 -5.81
C GLN A 124 -3.94 -1.64 -5.98
N HIS A 125 -2.80 -1.64 -5.30
CA HIS A 125 -1.88 -2.78 -5.31
C HIS A 125 -2.17 -3.71 -4.14
N PRO A 126 -2.15 -5.04 -4.33
CA PRO A 126 -2.07 -5.96 -3.22
C PRO A 126 -0.86 -5.67 -2.35
N THR A 127 -0.97 -5.95 -1.06
CA THR A 127 0.16 -5.80 -0.17
C THR A 127 1.25 -6.84 -0.51
N VAL A 128 2.49 -6.58 -0.10
CA VAL A 128 3.61 -7.53 -0.25
C VAL A 128 3.22 -8.86 0.42
N TYR A 129 2.61 -8.81 1.60
CA TYR A 129 2.12 -10.00 2.30
C TYR A 129 1.09 -10.81 1.49
N GLU A 130 0.10 -10.16 0.88
CA GLU A 130 -0.92 -10.88 0.09
C GLU A 130 -0.32 -11.64 -1.08
N VAL A 131 0.71 -11.05 -1.73
CA VAL A 131 1.42 -11.68 -2.84
C VAL A 131 2.34 -12.81 -2.36
N VAL A 132 3.18 -12.55 -1.35
CA VAL A 132 4.15 -13.53 -0.81
C VAL A 132 3.44 -14.76 -0.22
N THR A 133 2.26 -14.59 0.35
CA THR A 133 1.44 -15.71 0.85
C THR A 133 0.59 -16.39 -0.21
N GLY A 134 0.64 -15.93 -1.46
CA GLY A 134 -0.10 -16.51 -2.59
C GLY A 134 -1.62 -16.29 -2.51
N ARG A 135 -2.11 -15.36 -1.69
CA ARG A 135 -3.55 -15.02 -1.60
C ARG A 135 -4.05 -14.38 -2.88
N VAL A 136 -3.18 -13.61 -3.54
CA VAL A 136 -3.47 -12.92 -4.79
C VAL A 136 -2.23 -12.92 -5.71
N PRO A 137 -2.42 -12.91 -7.05
CA PRO A 137 -1.31 -12.75 -7.97
C PRO A 137 -0.62 -11.39 -7.85
N ARG A 138 0.70 -11.34 -8.05
CA ARG A 138 1.51 -10.09 -8.10
C ARG A 138 0.96 -9.06 -9.10
N THR A 139 0.41 -9.54 -10.22
CA THR A 139 -0.15 -8.71 -11.31
C THR A 139 -1.56 -8.19 -11.06
N LYS A 140 -2.20 -8.57 -9.95
CA LYS A 140 -3.55 -8.09 -9.63
C LYS A 140 -3.51 -6.59 -9.34
N ILE A 141 -4.40 -5.85 -9.98
CA ILE A 141 -4.69 -4.44 -9.66
C ILE A 141 -6.13 -4.36 -9.16
N ASN A 142 -6.30 -3.94 -7.92
CA ASN A 142 -7.60 -3.65 -7.32
C ASN A 142 -8.18 -2.40 -7.96
N LYS A 143 -9.50 -2.39 -8.19
CA LYS A 143 -10.21 -1.19 -8.61
C LYS A 143 -10.30 -0.20 -7.45
N ARG A 144 -10.34 1.09 -7.78
CA ARG A 144 -10.59 2.15 -6.79
C ARG A 144 -11.98 1.97 -6.19
N LYS A 145 -12.05 2.10 -4.88
CA LYS A 145 -13.29 2.06 -4.11
C LYS A 145 -13.51 3.41 -3.45
N GLN A 146 -14.75 3.87 -3.45
CA GLN A 146 -15.15 5.10 -2.81
C GLN A 146 -16.08 4.81 -1.64
N PRO A 147 -15.89 5.47 -0.49
CA PRO A 147 -16.82 5.38 0.62
C PRO A 147 -18.10 6.17 0.29
N LEU A 148 -19.24 5.52 0.40
CA LEU A 148 -20.58 6.09 0.28
C LEU A 148 -21.31 5.93 1.61
N TYR A 149 -21.99 6.96 2.09
CA TYR A 149 -22.70 6.93 3.36
C TYR A 149 -24.18 6.72 3.12
N TRP A 150 -24.79 5.73 3.79
CA TRP A 150 -26.23 5.49 3.72
C TRP A 150 -26.92 5.97 5.01
N PRO A 151 -27.74 7.03 4.97
CA PRO A 151 -28.43 7.57 6.14
C PRO A 151 -29.47 6.63 6.75
N ASP A 152 -30.11 5.78 5.94
CA ASP A 152 -31.18 4.89 6.38
C ASP A 152 -30.74 3.94 7.49
N ASP A 153 -29.48 3.48 7.44
CA ASP A 153 -28.90 2.57 8.42
C ASP A 153 -27.68 3.14 9.16
N GLY A 154 -27.23 4.34 8.79
CA GLY A 154 -26.13 5.06 9.40
C GLY A 154 -24.75 4.46 9.12
N LYS A 155 -24.56 3.74 8.01
CA LYS A 155 -23.30 3.04 7.69
C LYS A 155 -22.58 3.58 6.46
N TRP A 156 -21.28 3.32 6.42
CA TRP A 156 -20.43 3.56 5.25
C TRP A 156 -20.23 2.27 4.46
N TYR A 157 -20.40 2.37 3.15
CA TYR A 157 -20.21 1.29 2.18
C TYR A 157 -19.08 1.65 1.22
N LEU A 158 -18.18 0.70 0.95
CA LEU A 158 -17.20 0.87 -0.11
C LEU A 158 -17.82 0.40 -1.43
N VAL A 159 -17.86 1.30 -2.41
CA VAL A 159 -18.42 1.05 -3.74
C VAL A 159 -17.37 1.29 -4.83
N GLU A 160 -17.43 0.49 -5.89
CA GLU A 160 -16.71 0.74 -7.14
C GLU A 160 -17.63 1.51 -8.08
N ILE A 161 -17.17 2.65 -8.60
CA ILE A 161 -17.92 3.41 -9.61
C ILE A 161 -17.67 2.74 -10.96
N HIS A 162 -18.72 2.21 -11.58
CA HIS A 162 -18.64 1.46 -12.84
C HIS A 162 -18.92 2.34 -14.06
N SER A 163 -19.87 3.27 -13.94
CA SER A 163 -20.15 4.28 -14.97
C SER A 163 -20.86 5.48 -14.35
N VAL A 164 -20.71 6.64 -14.98
CA VAL A 164 -21.46 7.86 -14.67
C VAL A 164 -22.00 8.42 -15.98
N ASP A 165 -23.31 8.61 -16.05
CA ASP A 165 -23.98 9.28 -17.16
C ASP A 165 -24.35 10.70 -16.72
N PRO A 166 -23.67 11.73 -17.23
CA PRO A 166 -23.93 13.11 -16.85
C PRO A 166 -25.23 13.68 -17.46
N ASP A 167 -25.78 13.06 -18.51
CA ASP A 167 -27.00 13.54 -19.16
C ASP A 167 -28.23 13.08 -18.37
N THR A 168 -28.21 11.84 -17.86
CA THR A 168 -29.28 11.31 -16.99
C THR A 168 -29.03 11.57 -15.52
N MET A 169 -27.86 12.07 -15.14
CA MET A 169 -27.45 12.26 -13.75
C MET A 169 -27.47 10.94 -12.94
N GLU A 170 -27.15 9.81 -13.60
CA GLU A 170 -27.13 8.49 -12.97
C GLU A 170 -25.70 7.91 -12.89
N ALA A 171 -25.41 7.20 -11.80
CA ALA A 171 -24.22 6.37 -11.69
C ALA A 171 -24.56 4.92 -11.47
N LYS A 172 -23.80 4.02 -12.10
CA LYS A 172 -23.81 2.60 -11.76
C LYS A 172 -22.67 2.30 -10.80
N VAL A 173 -23.00 1.83 -9.61
CA VAL A 173 -22.03 1.44 -8.59
C VAL A 173 -22.10 -0.06 -8.31
N GLN A 174 -21.00 -0.62 -7.80
CA GLN A 174 -20.93 -2.00 -7.35
C GLN A 174 -20.44 -2.05 -5.89
N TYR A 175 -21.19 -2.71 -5.01
CA TYR A 175 -20.80 -2.92 -3.62
C TYR A 175 -19.73 -4.00 -3.49
N ALA A 176 -19.06 -4.03 -2.34
CA ALA A 176 -18.12 -5.11 -2.00
C ALA A 176 -18.76 -6.52 -1.99
N THR A 177 -20.08 -6.62 -1.83
CA THR A 177 -20.86 -7.88 -1.96
C THR A 177 -20.97 -8.38 -3.40
N GLY A 178 -20.67 -7.51 -4.39
CA GLY A 178 -20.81 -7.78 -5.82
C GLY A 178 -22.13 -7.27 -6.41
N GLU A 179 -23.06 -6.81 -5.56
CA GLU A 179 -24.35 -6.24 -5.98
C GLU A 179 -24.16 -4.91 -6.70
N PHE A 180 -24.99 -4.67 -7.71
CA PHE A 180 -25.00 -3.42 -8.47
C PHE A 180 -26.22 -2.58 -8.10
N GLU A 181 -26.03 -1.27 -8.11
CA GLU A 181 -27.10 -0.30 -7.90
C GLU A 181 -26.94 0.88 -8.87
N ALA A 182 -28.07 1.42 -9.32
CA ALA A 182 -28.13 2.67 -10.04
C ALA A 182 -28.45 3.78 -9.02
N LEU A 183 -27.57 4.77 -8.93
CA LEU A 183 -27.74 5.94 -8.09
C LEU A 183 -28.21 7.09 -8.97
N ASP A 184 -29.43 7.57 -8.72
CA ASP A 184 -29.94 8.81 -9.29
C ASP A 184 -29.40 9.99 -8.46
N PHE A 185 -28.51 10.81 -9.02
CA PHE A 185 -27.92 11.92 -8.27
C PHE A 185 -28.94 12.96 -7.82
N ASP A 186 -30.06 13.14 -8.52
CA ASP A 186 -31.12 14.07 -8.13
C ASP A 186 -31.87 13.58 -6.87
N GLU A 187 -31.82 12.29 -6.56
CA GLU A 187 -32.35 11.71 -5.32
C GLU A 187 -31.28 11.58 -4.22
N VAL A 188 -30.11 11.07 -4.60
CA VAL A 188 -29.06 10.61 -3.69
C VAL A 188 -28.28 11.78 -3.09
N ILE A 189 -28.14 12.90 -3.81
CA ILE A 189 -27.50 14.13 -3.30
C ILE A 189 -28.41 14.83 -2.26
N PRO A 190 -29.69 15.14 -2.53
CA PRO A 190 -30.54 15.84 -1.55
C PRO A 190 -30.86 15.02 -0.30
N SER A 191 -30.92 13.70 -0.43
CA SER A 191 -31.13 12.77 0.70
C SER A 191 -29.87 12.59 1.58
N GLY A 192 -28.71 13.08 1.13
CA GLY A 192 -27.44 12.90 1.84
C GLY A 192 -26.86 11.48 1.73
N HIS A 193 -27.39 10.67 0.82
CA HIS A 193 -26.89 9.32 0.49
C HIS A 193 -25.54 9.39 -0.24
N MET A 194 -25.23 10.53 -0.85
CA MET A 194 -23.92 10.81 -1.41
C MET A 194 -23.26 11.94 -0.63
N SER A 195 -22.44 11.59 0.35
CA SER A 195 -21.54 12.55 0.98
C SER A 195 -20.29 12.73 0.10
N LEU A 196 -20.41 13.55 -0.96
CA LEU A 196 -19.25 14.29 -1.47
C LEU A 196 -18.89 15.32 -0.38
N LEU A 197 -18.25 14.83 0.68
CA LEU A 197 -17.96 15.48 1.96
C LEU A 197 -18.32 16.98 2.08
N ALA A 198 -19.32 17.28 2.91
CA ALA A 198 -19.34 18.51 3.69
C ALA A 198 -19.73 18.15 5.14
N ARG A 199 -18.76 18.28 6.04
CA ARG A 199 -19.01 18.68 7.43
C ARG A 199 -18.50 20.10 7.59
#